data_AF-A0A965MKZ8-F1
#
_entry.id   AF-A0A965MKZ8-F1
#
_cell.length_a   1.000
_cell.length_b   1.000
_cell.length_c   1.000
_cell.angle_alpha   90.00
_cell.angle_beta   90.00
_cell.angle_gamma   90.00
#
_symmetry.space_group_name_H-M   'P 1'
#
loop_
_entity.id
_entity.type
_entity.pdbx_description
1 polymer ?
#
loop_
_entity_poly.entity_id
_entity_poly.type
_entity_poly.pdbx_seq_one_letter_code
_entity_poly.pdbx_strand_id
1 'polypeptide(L)'
;MNGSLSDQLVDFGRLLRRAGVMIDSERIGLAIQSASWVGVSNMRDFQSALSSVFVSQQQDLDVFNQLFDLFFLQSRDENHLLSPLNASSTEKNKKSQDRLRLQQLLNSSPSISSKINQETVFQHNAPLTASELTRLQQADFKNLSHAEFLQVMRLAQQIELPLPQVLGRRTASGSRGHHLDWPKALRQTARHGG
;
A
#
# COMPACT_ATOMS: atom_id res chain seq x y z
N MET A 1 -20.52 -17.39 12.63
CA MET A 1 -21.63 -17.03 11.72
C MET A 1 -21.15 -17.29 10.31
N ASN A 2 -21.56 -18.40 9.70
CA ASN A 2 -21.09 -18.77 8.37
C ASN A 2 -21.91 -18.00 7.33
N GLY A 3 -21.54 -16.73 7.13
CA GLY A 3 -22.05 -15.92 6.02
C GLY A 3 -21.60 -16.50 4.68
N SER A 4 -22.30 -16.13 3.61
CA SER A 4 -21.93 -16.51 2.24
C SER A 4 -20.48 -16.07 1.97
N LEU A 5 -19.77 -16.74 1.06
CA LEU A 5 -18.43 -16.33 0.64
C LEU A 5 -18.40 -14.85 0.22
N SER A 6 -19.48 -14.38 -0.40
CA SER A 6 -19.67 -12.97 -0.75
C SER A 6 -19.61 -12.05 0.47
N ASP A 7 -20.22 -12.44 1.60
CA ASP A 7 -20.20 -11.67 2.84
C ASP A 7 -18.79 -11.65 3.43
N GLN A 8 -18.09 -12.79 3.40
CA GLN A 8 -16.70 -12.89 3.86
C GLN A 8 -15.77 -11.97 3.05
N LEU A 9 -15.97 -11.89 1.72
CA LEU A 9 -15.20 -10.99 0.86
C LEU A 9 -15.51 -9.51 1.14
N VAL A 10 -16.77 -9.16 1.44
CA VAL A 10 -17.15 -7.79 1.83
C VAL A 10 -16.48 -7.41 3.15
N ASP A 11 -16.51 -8.30 4.14
CA ASP A 11 -15.88 -8.05 5.44
C ASP A 11 -14.35 -7.99 5.33
N PHE A 12 -13.76 -8.83 4.50
CA PHE A 12 -12.33 -8.78 4.20
C PHE A 12 -11.94 -7.46 3.50
N GLY A 13 -12.72 -7.01 2.52
CA GLY A 13 -12.52 -5.71 1.87
C GLY A 13 -12.60 -4.54 2.86
N ARG A 14 -13.52 -4.61 3.84
CA ARG A 14 -13.62 -3.63 4.94
C ARG A 14 -12.40 -3.68 5.85
N LEU A 15 -11.90 -4.87 6.16
CA LEU A 15 -10.70 -5.05 6.99
C LEU A 15 -9.48 -4.42 6.33
N LEU A 16 -9.28 -4.68 5.03
CA LEU A 16 -8.20 -4.08 4.24
C LEU A 16 -8.30 -2.55 4.19
N ARG A 17 -9.52 -2.01 4.02
CA ARG A 17 -9.76 -0.56 4.06
C ARG A 17 -9.40 0.05 5.41
N ARG A 18 -9.66 -0.65 6.52
CA ARG A 18 -9.26 -0.21 7.87
C ARG A 18 -7.75 -0.28 8.08
N ALA A 19 -7.05 -1.17 7.37
CA ALA A 19 -5.59 -1.27 7.39
C ALA A 19 -4.89 -0.23 6.50
N GLY A 20 -5.64 0.66 5.83
CA GLY A 20 -5.09 1.74 5.01
C GLY A 20 -4.98 1.41 3.52
N VAL A 21 -5.42 0.23 3.08
CA VAL A 21 -5.45 -0.11 1.65
C VAL A 21 -6.65 0.59 0.98
N MET A 22 -6.40 1.29 -0.12
CA MET A 22 -7.44 2.02 -0.87
C MET A 22 -8.32 1.03 -1.64
N ILE A 23 -9.52 0.76 -1.13
CA ILE A 23 -10.47 -0.19 -1.72
C ILE A 23 -11.82 0.48 -1.95
N ASP A 24 -12.25 0.40 -3.21
CA ASP A 24 -13.56 0.85 -3.67
C ASP A 24 -14.55 -0.32 -3.75
N SER A 25 -15.85 -0.02 -3.70
CA SER A 25 -16.92 -1.02 -3.77
C SER A 25 -16.88 -1.85 -5.07
N GLU A 26 -16.42 -1.26 -6.17
CA GLU A 26 -16.26 -1.94 -7.45
C GLU A 26 -15.26 -3.10 -7.36
N ARG A 27 -14.14 -2.90 -6.65
CA ARG A 27 -13.12 -3.95 -6.44
C ARG A 27 -13.67 -5.13 -5.64
N ILE A 28 -14.56 -4.85 -4.68
CA ILE A 28 -15.23 -5.91 -3.91
C ILE A 28 -16.14 -6.74 -4.84
N GLY A 29 -16.89 -6.09 -5.73
CA GLY A 29 -17.70 -6.79 -6.75
C GLY A 29 -16.84 -7.65 -7.69
N LEU A 30 -15.73 -7.11 -8.18
CA LEU A 30 -14.77 -7.84 -9.02
C LEU A 30 -14.14 -9.02 -8.27
N ALA A 31 -13.84 -8.88 -6.98
CA ALA A 31 -13.29 -9.94 -6.15
C ALA A 31 -14.28 -11.11 -5.99
N ILE A 32 -15.59 -10.82 -5.87
CA ILE A 32 -16.64 -11.85 -5.84
C ILE A 32 -16.73 -12.57 -7.19
N GLN A 33 -16.63 -11.84 -8.30
CA GLN A 33 -16.63 -12.44 -9.64
C GLN A 33 -15.38 -13.31 -9.88
N SER A 34 -14.18 -12.81 -9.56
CA SER A 34 -12.94 -13.58 -9.71
C SER A 34 -12.94 -14.84 -8.84
N ALA A 35 -13.50 -14.76 -7.63
CA ALA A 35 -13.68 -15.91 -6.75
C ALA A 35 -14.58 -16.98 -7.38
N SER A 36 -15.62 -16.57 -8.12
CA SER A 36 -16.51 -17.51 -8.81
C SER A 36 -15.84 -18.24 -9.98
N TRP A 37 -14.85 -17.62 -10.64
CA TRP A 37 -14.13 -18.22 -11.77
C TRP A 37 -13.01 -19.15 -11.33
N VAL A 38 -12.26 -18.78 -10.30
CA VAL A 38 -11.11 -19.56 -9.80
C VAL A 38 -11.57 -20.67 -8.85
N GLY A 39 -12.65 -20.43 -8.11
CA GLY A 39 -13.10 -21.33 -7.05
C GLY A 39 -12.21 -21.28 -5.80
N VAL A 40 -12.66 -21.97 -4.74
CA VAL A 40 -12.02 -21.96 -3.41
C VAL A 40 -11.23 -23.24 -3.13
N SER A 41 -11.16 -24.15 -4.11
CA SER A 41 -10.54 -25.47 -3.94
C SER A 41 -9.03 -25.36 -3.72
N ASN A 42 -8.36 -24.47 -4.47
CA ASN A 42 -6.95 -24.17 -4.30
C ASN A 42 -6.78 -22.78 -3.67
N MET A 43 -6.35 -22.75 -2.40
CA MET A 43 -6.18 -21.51 -1.65
C MET A 43 -5.16 -20.56 -2.29
N ARG A 44 -4.11 -21.10 -2.92
CA ARG A 44 -3.07 -20.29 -3.57
C ARG A 44 -3.62 -19.55 -4.78
N ASP A 45 -4.43 -20.21 -5.59
CA ASP A 45 -5.03 -19.61 -6.78
C ASP A 45 -6.07 -18.57 -6.37
N PHE A 46 -6.86 -18.88 -5.34
CA PHE A 46 -7.81 -17.94 -4.74
C PHE A 46 -7.12 -16.67 -4.19
N GLN A 47 -6.04 -16.83 -3.43
CA GLN A 47 -5.24 -15.70 -2.93
C GLN A 47 -4.68 -14.85 -4.07
N SER A 48 -4.15 -15.50 -5.12
CA SER A 48 -3.58 -14.81 -6.28
C SER A 48 -4.63 -14.03 -7.08
N ALA A 49 -5.84 -14.58 -7.20
CA ALA A 49 -6.95 -13.91 -7.84
C ALA A 49 -7.38 -12.66 -7.06
N LEU A 50 -7.51 -12.78 -5.74
CA LEU A 50 -7.89 -11.65 -4.89
C LEU A 50 -6.80 -10.58 -4.80
N SER A 51 -5.52 -10.96 -4.71
CA SER A 51 -4.42 -10.00 -4.70
C SER A 51 -4.38 -9.19 -5.99
N SER A 52 -4.64 -9.82 -7.14
CA SER A 52 -4.73 -9.13 -8.43
C SER A 52 -5.85 -8.08 -8.50
N VAL A 53 -6.91 -8.21 -7.70
CA VAL A 53 -8.04 -7.27 -7.69
C VAL A 53 -7.86 -6.18 -6.64
N PHE A 54 -7.39 -6.54 -5.44
CA PHE A 54 -7.30 -5.61 -4.31
C PHE A 54 -6.00 -4.81 -4.28
N VAL A 55 -4.88 -5.36 -4.77
CA VAL A 55 -3.56 -4.73 -4.65
C VAL A 55 -3.27 -3.90 -5.90
N SER A 56 -3.09 -2.59 -5.74
CA SER A 56 -2.68 -1.70 -6.84
C SER A 56 -1.24 -1.21 -6.69
N GLN A 57 -0.74 -1.11 -5.47
CA GLN A 57 0.64 -0.70 -5.17
C GLN A 57 1.39 -1.85 -4.52
N GLN A 58 2.67 -1.98 -4.81
CA GLN A 58 3.50 -3.06 -4.27
C GLN A 58 3.54 -3.06 -2.73
N GLN A 59 3.47 -1.88 -2.10
CA GLN A 59 3.45 -1.74 -0.64
C GLN A 59 2.20 -2.37 0.01
N ASP A 60 1.07 -2.44 -0.70
CA ASP A 60 -0.18 -2.98 -0.16
C ASP A 60 -0.19 -4.52 -0.20
N LEU A 61 0.73 -5.13 -0.97
CA LEU A 61 0.82 -6.57 -1.16
C LEU A 61 1.18 -7.28 0.15
N ASP A 62 2.14 -6.73 0.90
CA ASP A 62 2.58 -7.33 2.17
C ASP A 62 1.47 -7.29 3.23
N VAL A 63 0.77 -6.16 3.32
CA VAL A 63 -0.38 -5.99 4.22
C VAL A 63 -1.52 -6.94 3.82
N PHE A 64 -1.79 -7.04 2.52
CA PHE A 64 -2.79 -7.96 1.99
C PHE A 64 -2.50 -9.42 2.37
N ASN A 65 -1.27 -9.90 2.13
CA ASN A 65 -0.91 -11.30 2.41
C ASN A 65 -1.05 -11.62 3.89
N GLN A 66 -0.59 -10.73 4.77
CA GLN A 66 -0.71 -10.94 6.22
C GLN A 66 -2.17 -11.00 6.67
N LEU A 67 -3.02 -10.09 6.18
CA LEU A 67 -4.43 -10.07 6.53
C LEU A 67 -5.18 -11.25 5.92
N PHE A 68 -4.84 -11.65 4.70
CA PHE A 68 -5.43 -12.82 4.04
C PHE A 68 -5.16 -14.10 4.84
N ASP A 69 -3.91 -14.31 5.24
CA ASP A 69 -3.52 -15.46 6.05
C ASP A 69 -4.30 -15.48 7.37
N LEU A 70 -4.37 -14.35 8.08
CA LEU A 70 -5.11 -14.26 9.34
C LEU A 70 -6.62 -14.47 9.17
N PHE A 71 -7.22 -13.93 8.11
CA PHE A 71 -8.66 -13.98 7.90
C PHE A 71 -9.13 -15.37 7.43
N PHE A 72 -8.44 -15.96 6.45
CA PHE A 72 -8.87 -17.20 5.80
C PHE A 72 -8.21 -18.46 6.36
N LEU A 73 -6.95 -18.45 6.79
CA LEU A 73 -6.32 -19.66 7.33
C LEU A 73 -6.80 -19.94 8.76
N GLN A 74 -7.06 -18.91 9.57
CA GLN A 74 -7.55 -19.10 10.94
C GLN A 74 -8.99 -19.64 10.98
N SER A 75 -9.81 -19.37 9.95
CA SER A 75 -11.15 -19.95 9.80
C SER A 75 -11.17 -21.45 9.51
N ARG A 76 -10.04 -22.07 9.13
CA ARG A 76 -9.95 -23.52 8.93
C ARG A 76 -9.65 -24.28 10.22
N ASP A 77 -8.89 -23.68 11.14
CA ASP A 77 -8.51 -24.34 12.39
C ASP A 77 -9.68 -24.46 13.38
N GLU A 78 -10.64 -23.53 13.34
CA GLU A 78 -11.86 -23.60 14.15
C GLU A 78 -12.75 -24.81 13.81
N ASN A 79 -12.67 -25.36 12.60
CA ASN A 79 -13.40 -26.56 12.20
C ASN A 79 -12.66 -27.87 12.54
N HIS A 80 -11.41 -27.80 12.99
CA HIS A 80 -10.60 -28.98 13.37
C HIS A 80 -10.46 -29.17 14.89
N LEU A 81 -10.97 -28.25 15.72
CA LEU A 81 -10.95 -28.39 17.18
C LEU A 81 -12.01 -29.38 17.74
N LEU A 82 -12.78 -30.04 16.88
CA LEU A 82 -13.62 -31.19 17.24
C LEU A 82 -13.06 -32.54 16.74
N SER A 83 -11.75 -32.65 16.53
CA SER A 83 -11.10 -33.96 16.41
C SER A 83 -10.17 -34.18 17.60
N PRO A 84 -10.51 -35.06 18.56
CA PRO A 84 -9.58 -35.40 19.63
C PRO A 84 -8.49 -36.31 19.08
N LEU A 85 -7.28 -36.14 19.62
CA LEU A 85 -6.10 -37.00 19.49
C LEU A 85 -5.38 -36.92 18.13
N ASN A 86 -4.26 -36.20 18.09
CA ASN A 86 -2.94 -36.84 18.16
C ASN A 86 -1.82 -35.81 18.27
N ALA A 87 -0.93 -36.07 19.20
CA ALA A 87 0.24 -35.27 19.54
C ALA A 87 1.33 -35.38 18.46
N SER A 88 2.10 -34.29 18.25
CA SER A 88 3.53 -34.19 18.61
C SER A 88 4.22 -33.02 17.89
N SER A 89 4.86 -32.16 18.68
CA SER A 89 6.19 -31.49 18.52
C SER A 89 6.81 -31.37 17.11
N THR A 90 7.43 -30.26 16.67
CA THR A 90 8.28 -29.25 17.35
C THR A 90 8.63 -28.10 16.38
N GLU A 91 9.24 -27.04 16.92
CA GLU A 91 9.92 -25.91 16.23
C GLU A 91 9.13 -24.61 16.03
N LYS A 92 8.89 -23.91 17.14
CA LYS A 92 8.63 -22.46 17.18
C LYS A 92 9.60 -21.83 18.17
N ASN A 93 10.59 -21.07 17.69
CA ASN A 93 11.27 -20.09 18.52
C ASN A 93 11.80 -18.92 17.66
N LYS A 94 10.91 -17.96 17.40
CA LYS A 94 11.18 -16.54 17.05
C LYS A 94 9.89 -15.75 16.77
N LYS A 95 8.80 -16.41 16.38
CA LYS A 95 7.49 -15.79 16.06
C LYS A 95 6.59 -15.47 17.28
N SER A 96 7.08 -15.66 18.51
CA SER A 96 6.23 -15.57 19.71
C SER A 96 6.02 -14.14 20.21
N GLN A 97 6.98 -13.23 20.01
CA GLN A 97 6.85 -11.85 20.53
C GLN A 97 5.85 -11.01 19.74
N ASP A 98 5.82 -11.14 18.42
CA ASP A 98 4.81 -10.45 17.58
C ASP A 98 3.41 -11.04 17.80
N ARG A 99 3.30 -12.35 18.02
CA ARG A 99 2.03 -13.01 18.37
C ARG A 99 1.45 -12.52 19.70
N LEU A 100 2.29 -12.31 20.72
CA LEU A 100 1.86 -11.84 22.04
C LEU A 100 1.35 -10.39 21.99
N ARG A 101 2.01 -9.50 21.22
CA ARG A 101 1.54 -8.12 21.02
C ARG A 101 0.21 -8.07 20.27
N LEU A 102 0.05 -8.89 19.23
CA LEU A 102 -1.19 -8.93 18.44
C LEU A 102 -2.38 -9.53 19.20
N GLN A 103 -2.13 -10.51 20.08
CA GLN A 103 -3.17 -11.05 20.97
C GLN A 103 -3.62 -10.02 22.02
N GLN A 104 -2.74 -9.13 22.46
CA GLN A 104 -3.11 -8.02 23.35
C GLN A 104 -3.96 -6.96 22.64
N LEU A 105 -3.78 -6.74 21.32
CA LEU A 105 -4.64 -5.85 20.52
C LEU A 105 -6.01 -6.46 20.18
N LEU A 106 -6.13 -7.80 20.10
CA LEU A 106 -7.42 -8.46 19.84
C LEU A 106 -8.33 -8.51 21.07
N ASN A 107 -7.75 -8.55 22.28
CA ASN A 107 -8.51 -8.67 23.54
C ASN A 107 -8.93 -7.33 24.15
N SER A 108 -8.46 -6.20 23.63
CA SER A 108 -8.94 -4.87 24.03
C SER A 108 -10.23 -4.52 23.27
N SER A 109 -11.36 -4.95 23.82
CA SER A 109 -12.67 -4.38 23.49
C SER A 109 -12.65 -2.86 23.72
N PRO A 110 -12.97 -2.02 22.72
CA PRO A 110 -13.12 -0.60 22.97
C PRO A 110 -14.54 -0.34 23.47
N SER A 111 -14.65 -0.19 24.79
CA SER A 111 -15.58 0.77 25.37
C SER A 111 -15.40 2.11 24.64
N ILE A 112 -16.50 2.62 24.09
CA ILE A 112 -16.58 3.95 23.52
C ILE A 112 -16.37 4.95 24.65
N SER A 113 -15.16 5.51 24.73
CA SER A 113 -14.94 6.78 25.40
C SER A 113 -13.82 7.52 24.69
N SER A 114 -14.24 8.43 23.81
CA SER A 114 -13.65 9.76 23.60
C SER A 114 -12.21 9.95 24.06
N LYS A 115 -11.24 9.65 23.20
CA LYS A 115 -10.01 10.44 23.05
C LYS A 115 -9.59 10.49 21.59
N ILE A 116 -10.14 11.48 20.89
CA ILE A 116 -9.40 12.18 19.85
C ILE A 116 -8.23 12.87 20.59
N ASN A 117 -7.17 12.12 20.87
CA ASN A 117 -5.85 12.69 21.10
C ASN A 117 -5.24 12.73 19.71
N GLN A 118 -5.33 13.87 19.01
CA GLN A 118 -4.19 14.77 18.98
C GLN A 118 -2.89 13.96 18.88
N GLU A 119 -2.70 13.25 17.76
CA GLU A 119 -1.35 13.09 17.26
C GLU A 119 -0.85 14.50 17.05
N THR A 120 -0.09 14.93 18.05
CA THR A 120 0.79 16.06 18.01
C THR A 120 1.54 15.97 16.70
N VAL A 121 1.07 16.74 15.72
CA VAL A 121 1.91 17.25 14.66
C VAL A 121 2.96 18.09 15.38
N PHE A 122 3.97 17.43 15.93
CA PHE A 122 5.23 18.08 16.24
C PHE A 122 5.74 18.51 14.87
N GLN A 123 5.39 19.74 14.47
CA GLN A 123 6.12 20.50 13.49
C GLN A 123 7.52 20.71 14.08
N HIS A 124 8.36 19.68 13.98
CA HIS A 124 9.80 19.79 14.11
C HIS A 124 10.29 20.53 12.86
N ASN A 125 9.96 21.82 12.79
CA ASN A 125 10.57 22.80 11.91
C ASN A 125 11.78 23.40 12.63
N ALA A 126 12.57 22.56 13.29
CA ALA A 126 13.88 22.94 13.77
C ALA A 126 14.87 22.80 12.60
N PRO A 127 15.81 23.74 12.42
CA PRO A 127 16.92 23.52 11.49
C PRO A 127 17.70 22.28 11.95
N LEU A 128 17.82 21.28 11.07
CA LEU A 128 18.57 20.07 11.38
C LEU A 128 20.04 20.42 11.58
N THR A 129 20.65 19.80 12.59
CA THR A 129 22.11 19.89 12.78
C THR A 129 22.84 19.05 11.71
N ALA A 130 24.09 19.40 11.42
CA ALA A 130 24.91 18.68 10.44
C ALA A 130 25.02 17.16 10.74
N SER A 131 25.06 16.80 12.02
CA SER A 131 25.10 15.41 12.49
C SER A 131 23.80 14.66 12.19
N GLU A 132 22.65 15.30 12.40
CA GLU A 132 21.33 14.69 12.10
C GLU A 132 21.14 14.50 10.60
N LEU A 133 21.59 15.45 9.78
CA LEU A 133 21.57 15.30 8.32
C LEU A 133 22.40 14.10 7.87
N THR A 134 23.60 13.93 8.43
CA THR A 134 24.48 12.79 8.08
C THR A 134 23.86 11.46 8.52
N ARG A 135 23.26 11.44 9.73
CA ARG A 135 22.53 10.27 10.24
C ARG A 135 21.37 9.89 9.33
N LEU A 136 20.53 10.85 8.93
CA LEU A 136 19.39 10.60 8.03
C LEU A 136 19.82 10.15 6.63
N GLN A 137 20.94 10.68 6.11
CA GLN A 137 21.49 10.24 4.81
C GLN A 137 21.96 8.78 4.81
N GLN A 138 22.42 8.26 5.96
CA GLN A 138 22.94 6.90 6.10
C GLN A 138 21.94 5.92 6.76
N ALA A 139 20.79 6.42 7.21
CA ALA A 139 19.80 5.60 7.91
C ALA A 139 19.10 4.61 6.97
N ASP A 140 18.83 3.42 7.48
CA ASP A 140 18.00 2.42 6.79
C ASP A 140 16.52 2.80 6.89
N PHE A 141 15.80 2.78 5.76
CA PHE A 141 14.40 3.20 5.67
C PHE A 141 13.47 2.43 6.61
N LYS A 142 13.81 1.17 6.91
CA LYS A 142 13.02 0.34 7.82
C LYS A 142 12.97 0.87 9.26
N ASN A 143 13.99 1.62 9.66
CA ASN A 143 14.15 2.10 11.04
C ASN A 143 13.72 3.56 11.21
N LEU A 144 13.22 4.22 10.16
CA LEU A 144 12.78 5.61 10.22
C LEU A 144 11.41 5.72 10.88
N SER A 145 11.26 6.70 11.77
CA SER A 145 9.95 7.13 12.22
C SER A 145 9.21 7.86 11.09
N HIS A 146 7.88 7.95 11.19
CA HIS A 146 7.06 8.67 10.19
C HIS A 146 7.48 10.14 10.04
N ALA A 147 7.83 10.81 11.14
CA ALA A 147 8.29 12.20 11.12
C ALA A 147 9.65 12.36 10.41
N GLU A 148 10.61 11.48 10.69
CA GLU A 148 11.92 11.47 10.02
C GLU A 148 11.76 11.16 8.52
N PHE A 149 10.84 10.26 8.15
CA PHE A 149 10.56 9.95 6.75
C PHE A 149 10.10 11.18 5.96
N LEU A 150 9.20 11.99 6.51
CA LEU A 150 8.77 13.24 5.87
C LEU A 150 9.92 14.25 5.73
N GLN A 151 10.85 14.28 6.68
CA GLN A 151 12.05 15.10 6.59
C GLN A 151 12.99 14.62 5.48
N VAL A 152 13.21 13.31 5.37
CA VAL A 152 13.98 12.71 4.27
C VAL A 152 13.35 13.05 2.92
N MET A 153 12.02 12.96 2.81
CA MET A 153 11.31 13.33 1.59
C MET A 153 11.54 14.81 1.19
N ARG A 154 11.54 15.71 2.17
CA ARG A 154 11.83 17.14 1.94
C ARG A 154 13.27 17.36 1.47
N LEU A 155 14.23 16.66 2.09
CA LEU A 155 15.64 16.72 1.66
C LEU A 155 15.84 16.14 0.26
N ALA A 156 15.16 15.03 -0.06
CA ALA A 156 15.23 14.40 -1.36
C ALA A 156 14.74 15.31 -2.50
N GLN A 157 13.74 16.15 -2.24
CA GLN A 157 13.24 17.15 -3.20
C GLN A 157 14.26 18.26 -3.51
N GLN A 158 15.24 18.49 -2.63
CA GLN A 158 16.30 19.49 -2.82
C GLN A 158 17.50 18.93 -3.59
N ILE A 159 17.58 17.61 -3.77
CA ILE A 159 18.65 16.99 -4.53
C ILE A 159 18.44 17.32 -6.01
N GLU A 160 19.36 18.07 -6.60
CA GLU A 160 19.37 18.28 -8.04
C GLU A 160 19.62 16.94 -8.73
N LEU A 161 18.63 16.45 -9.49
CA LEU A 161 18.80 15.29 -10.34
C LEU A 161 19.46 15.73 -11.65
N PRO A 162 20.70 15.32 -11.96
CA PRO A 162 21.30 15.57 -13.26
C PRO A 162 20.61 14.66 -14.28
N LEU A 163 19.52 15.15 -14.87
CA LEU A 163 18.82 14.44 -15.92
C LEU A 163 19.68 14.44 -17.19
N PRO A 164 20.03 13.27 -17.74
CA PRO A 164 20.79 13.22 -18.99
C PRO A 164 19.95 13.82 -20.12
N GLN A 165 20.53 14.78 -20.83
CA GLN A 165 19.91 15.32 -22.05
C GLN A 165 20.18 14.34 -23.20
N VAL A 166 19.14 13.61 -23.62
CA VAL A 166 19.21 12.72 -24.78
C VAL A 166 18.69 13.47 -26.00
N LEU A 167 19.38 13.33 -27.15
CA LEU A 167 18.92 13.90 -28.41
C LEU A 167 17.57 13.29 -28.80
N GLY A 168 16.53 14.12 -28.77
CA GLY A 168 15.20 13.73 -29.24
C GLY A 168 15.13 13.70 -30.77
N ARG A 169 14.48 12.67 -31.33
CA ARG A 169 14.16 12.63 -32.78
C ARG A 169 13.03 13.58 -33.16
N ARG A 170 12.13 13.90 -32.22
CA ARG A 170 11.03 14.84 -32.43
C ARG A 170 11.57 16.26 -32.32
N THR A 171 11.36 17.04 -33.37
CA THR A 171 11.63 18.48 -33.37
C THR A 171 10.55 19.20 -32.57
N ALA A 172 10.93 20.27 -31.88
CA ALA A 172 10.00 21.17 -31.21
C ALA A 172 10.02 22.54 -31.90
N SER A 173 8.90 23.28 -31.83
CA SER A 173 8.83 24.64 -32.37
C SER A 173 9.85 25.53 -31.65
N GLY A 174 10.81 26.09 -32.37
CA GLY A 174 11.83 26.99 -31.82
C GLY A 174 11.96 28.24 -32.68
N SER A 175 12.48 29.33 -32.09
CA SER A 175 12.70 30.60 -32.80
C SER A 175 13.77 30.46 -33.91
N ARG A 176 14.73 29.55 -33.75
CA ARG A 176 15.87 29.35 -34.66
C ARG A 176 15.93 27.90 -35.18
N GLY A 177 14.87 27.46 -35.85
CA GLY A 177 14.79 26.12 -36.46
C GLY A 177 15.13 26.11 -37.95
N HIS A 178 15.62 24.98 -38.48
CA HIS A 178 15.86 24.80 -39.92
C HIS A 178 14.58 24.51 -40.72
N HIS A 179 13.48 24.16 -40.04
CA HIS A 179 12.17 23.92 -40.66
C HIS A 179 11.13 24.88 -40.07
N LEU A 180 10.26 25.42 -40.93
CA LEU A 180 9.12 26.21 -40.49
C LEU A 180 8.03 25.32 -39.88
N ASP A 181 7.52 25.73 -38.72
CA ASP A 181 6.33 25.15 -38.10
C ASP A 181 5.06 25.70 -38.77
N TRP A 182 4.68 25.11 -39.90
CA TRP A 182 3.52 25.51 -40.70
C TRP A 182 2.21 25.58 -39.90
N PRO A 183 1.86 24.58 -39.04
CA PRO A 183 0.68 24.67 -38.20
C PRO A 183 0.66 25.90 -37.28
N LYS A 184 1.79 26.25 -36.67
CA LYS A 184 1.89 27.43 -35.79
C LYS A 184 1.81 28.73 -36.59
N ALA A 185 2.47 28.79 -37.74
CA ALA A 185 2.40 29.94 -38.64
C ALA A 185 0.96 30.20 -39.12
N LEU A 186 0.24 29.17 -39.58
CA LEU A 186 -1.15 29.29 -40.03
C LEU A 186 -2.10 29.72 -38.90
N ARG A 187 -1.89 29.24 -37.66
CA ARG A 187 -2.68 29.71 -36.50
C ARG A 187 -2.38 31.17 -36.17
N GLN A 188 -1.14 31.61 -36.35
CA GLN A 188 -0.74 32.98 -36.05
C GLN A 188 -1.24 33.96 -37.11
N THR A 189 -1.23 33.59 -38.39
CA THR A 189 -1.81 34.41 -39.47
C THR A 189 -3.32 34.50 -39.36
N ALA A 190 -4.00 33.41 -38.99
CA ALA A 190 -5.44 33.40 -38.74
C ALA A 190 -5.87 34.37 -37.62
N ARG A 191 -4.99 34.68 -36.67
CA ARG A 191 -5.26 35.66 -35.60
C ARG A 191 -5.09 37.11 -36.04
N HIS A 192 -4.32 37.37 -37.09
CA HIS A 192 -4.01 38.71 -37.58
C HIS A 192 -4.68 39.05 -38.92
N GLY A 193 -5.53 38.17 -39.44
CA GLY A 193 -6.49 38.53 -40.49
C GLY A 193 -5.92 38.70 -41.89
N GLY A 194 -4.87 37.96 -42.24
CA GLY A 194 -4.31 37.90 -43.61
C GLY A 194 -3.33 39.02 -43.91
#